data_AF-A0A542E9C9-F1
#
_entry.id   AF-A0A542E9C9-F1
#
_cell.length_a   1.000
_cell.length_b   1.000
_cell.length_c   1.000
_cell.angle_alpha   90.00
_cell.angle_beta   90.00
_cell.angle_gamma   90.00
#
_symmetry.space_group_name_H-M   'P 1'
#
loop_
_entity.id
_entity.type
_entity.pdbx_description
1 polymer ?
#
loop_
_entity_poly.entity_id
_entity_poly.type
_entity_poly.pdbx_seq_one_letter_code
_entity_poly.pdbx_strand_id
1 'polypeptide(L)' 'MKLRLHVHHVRTGGWCADIDDDNDRQPDDPYWCVDAWPTLESALAAGCAELARLVTSDDLLRLSGTYEPALAA' A
#
# COMPACT_ATOMS: atom_id res chain seq x y z
N MET A 1 16.09 -1.47 5.24
CA MET A 1 14.93 -1.60 4.34
C MET A 1 14.57 -0.23 3.82
N LYS A 2 14.30 -0.06 2.52
CA LYS A 2 13.94 1.24 1.96
C LYS A 2 12.50 1.22 1.46
N LEU A 3 11.59 1.78 2.26
CA LEU A 3 10.19 1.92 1.88
C LEU A 3 10.01 2.91 0.71
N ARG A 4 9.10 2.57 -0.19
CA ARG A 4 8.76 3.32 -1.40
C ARG A 4 7.25 3.38 -1.54
N LEU A 5 6.74 4.59 -1.79
CA LEU A 5 5.36 4.79 -2.20
C LEU A 5 5.26 4.61 -3.72
N HIS A 6 4.35 3.77 -4.17
CA HIS A 6 3.93 3.68 -5.55
C HIS A 6 2.49 4.18 -5.67
N VAL A 7 2.22 4.95 -6.72
CA VAL A 7 0.88 5.44 -7.03
C VAL A 7 0.63 5.19 -8.51
N HIS A 8 -0.46 4.50 -8.82
CA HIS A 8 -0.77 4.10 -10.18
C HIS A 8 -2.24 4.38 -10.50
N HIS A 9 -2.49 4.79 -11.74
CA HIS A 9 -3.84 5.05 -12.23
C HIS A 9 -4.49 3.72 -12.66
N VAL A 10 -5.70 3.46 -12.19
CA VAL A 10 -6.41 2.22 -12.50
C VAL A 10 -7.13 2.32 -13.82
N ARG A 11 -7.17 1.23 -14.60
CA ARG A 11 -7.87 1.19 -15.88
C ARG A 11 -9.37 1.52 -15.76
N THR A 12 -10.00 1.16 -14.64
CA THR A 12 -11.42 1.45 -14.34
C THR A 12 -11.66 2.88 -13.87
N GLY A 13 -10.62 3.70 -13.80
CA GLY A 13 -10.65 5.06 -13.24
C GLY A 13 -10.25 5.08 -11.78
N GLY A 14 -9.71 6.22 -11.36
CA GLY A 14 -9.19 6.43 -10.01
C GLY A 14 -7.72 6.03 -9.85
N TRP A 15 -7.26 6.08 -8.61
CA TRP A 15 -5.86 5.90 -8.24
C TRP A 15 -5.72 4.85 -7.15
N CYS A 16 -4.72 4.00 -7.28
CA CYS A 16 -4.29 3.09 -6.24
C CYS A 16 -2.94 3.55 -5.70
N ALA A 17 -2.68 3.23 -4.45
CA ALA A 17 -1.41 3.50 -3.80
C ALA A 17 -1.00 2.32 -2.95
N ASP A 18 0.29 1.98 -2.99
CA ASP A 18 0.90 0.92 -2.21
C ASP A 18 2.26 1.36 -1.68
N ILE A 19 2.63 0.83 -0.50
CA ILE A 19 3.94 1.04 0.11
C ILE A 19 4.63 -0.30 0.23
N ASP A 20 5.82 -0.38 -0.36
CA ASP A 20 6.64 -1.59 -0.36
C ASP A 20 8.11 -1.29 -0.14
N ASP A 21 8.92 -2.31 0.07
CA ASP A 21 10.37 -2.21 0.17
C ASP A 21 11.08 -2.49 -1.17
N ASP A 22 12.40 -2.64 -1.12
CA ASP A 22 13.25 -2.96 -2.27
C ASP A 22 13.36 -4.47 -2.58
N ASN A 23 12.84 -5.33 -1.69
CA ASN A 23 12.83 -6.78 -1.81
C ASN A 23 11.54 -7.31 -2.45
N ASP A 24 10.44 -6.57 -2.37
CA ASP A 24 9.22 -6.81 -3.15
C ASP A 24 8.89 -5.58 -4.00
N ARG A 25 9.09 -5.70 -5.31
CA ARG A 25 9.08 -4.57 -6.23
C ARG A 25 7.73 -4.33 -6.90
N GLN A 26 6.64 -4.88 -6.33
CA GLN A 26 5.19 -4.75 -6.65
C GLN A 26 4.52 -6.09 -7.04
N PRO A 27 3.21 -6.33 -6.70
CA PRO A 27 2.38 -5.80 -5.60
C PRO A 27 1.83 -6.93 -4.71
N ASP A 28 2.52 -8.07 -4.63
CA ASP A 28 1.93 -9.28 -4.04
C ASP A 28 1.95 -9.24 -2.50
N ASP A 29 2.88 -8.50 -1.87
CA ASP A 29 3.03 -8.47 -0.41
C ASP A 29 3.39 -7.09 0.19
N PRO A 30 2.57 -6.04 -0.06
CA PRO A 30 2.86 -4.69 0.42
C PRO A 30 2.66 -4.53 1.93
N TYR A 31 3.31 -3.53 2.52
CA TYR A 31 3.07 -3.11 3.93
C TYR A 31 1.78 -2.32 4.09
N TRP A 32 1.33 -1.70 3.01
CA TRP A 32 0.08 -0.96 2.94
C TRP A 32 -0.38 -0.85 1.50
N CYS A 33 -1.68 -0.97 1.25
CA CYS A 33 -2.27 -0.74 -0.07
C CYS A 33 -3.70 -0.20 0.05
N VAL A 34 -4.10 0.63 -0.90
CA VAL A 34 -5.47 1.12 -1.06
C VAL A 34 -5.83 1.27 -2.53
N ASP A 35 -7.09 1.00 -2.82
CA ASP A 35 -7.67 1.13 -4.16
C ASP A 35 -8.68 2.27 -4.24
N ALA A 36 -8.95 2.71 -5.48
CA ALA A 36 -10.10 3.55 -5.85
C ALA A 36 -10.15 4.98 -5.26
N TRP A 37 -8.99 5.63 -5.08
CA TRP A 37 -8.98 7.06 -4.73
C TRP A 37 -9.45 7.94 -5.91
N PRO A 38 -10.23 9.00 -5.65
CA PRO A 38 -10.84 9.80 -6.71
C PRO A 38 -9.84 10.68 -7.46
N THR A 39 -8.75 11.13 -6.80
CA THR A 39 -7.74 12.00 -7.43
C THR A 39 -6.31 11.58 -7.06
N LEU A 40 -5.36 11.93 -7.92
CA LEU A 40 -3.93 11.69 -7.67
C LEU A 40 -3.45 12.37 -6.38
N GLU A 41 -3.86 13.63 -6.17
CA GLU A 41 -3.50 14.41 -4.98
C GLU A 41 -3.94 13.69 -3.70
N SER A 42 -5.18 13.19 -3.71
CA SER A 42 -5.75 12.50 -2.56
C SER A 42 -5.01 11.18 -2.27
N ALA A 43 -4.70 10.39 -3.32
CA ALA A 43 -3.90 9.17 -3.19
C ALA A 43 -2.48 9.44 -2.68
N LEU A 44 -1.82 10.49 -3.19
CA LEU A 44 -0.50 10.91 -2.72
C LEU A 44 -0.52 11.38 -1.27
N ALA A 45 -1.54 12.16 -0.87
CA ALA A 45 -1.65 12.66 0.49
C ALA A 45 -1.75 11.51 1.50
N ALA A 46 -2.60 10.51 1.24
CA ALA A 46 -2.70 9.33 2.10
C ALA A 46 -1.43 8.47 2.08
N GLY A 47 -0.89 8.21 0.89
CA GLY A 47 0.35 7.43 0.76
C GLY A 47 1.53 8.07 1.49
N CYS A 48 1.69 9.40 1.41
CA CYS A 48 2.73 10.13 2.14
C CYS A 48 2.51 10.09 3.65
N ALA A 49 1.27 10.26 4.11
CA ALA A 49 0.94 10.19 5.54
C ALA A 49 1.25 8.80 6.11
N GLU A 50 0.89 7.75 5.39
CA GLU A 50 1.15 6.38 5.81
C GLU A 50 2.64 6.02 5.72
N LEU A 51 3.33 6.46 4.67
CA LEU A 51 4.78 6.27 4.55
C LEU A 51 5.50 6.91 5.73
N ALA A 52 5.13 8.13 6.12
CA ALA A 52 5.69 8.80 7.29
C ALA A 52 5.47 8.02 8.59
N ARG A 53 4.31 7.37 8.75
CA ARG A 53 4.02 6.49 9.88
C ARG A 53 4.91 5.25 9.87
N LEU A 54 4.99 4.55 8.74
CA LEU A 54 5.73 3.30 8.59
C LEU A 54 7.24 3.47 8.74
N VAL A 55 7.84 4.55 8.21
CA VAL A 55 9.30 4.78 8.36
C VAL A 55 9.74 5.03 9.80
N THR A 56 8.79 5.34 10.70
CA THR A 56 9.04 5.50 12.14
C THR A 56 8.64 4.28 12.98
N SER A 57 8.13 3.22 12.35
CA SER A 57 7.67 2.02 13.02
C SER A 57 8.76 0.96 13.05
N ASP A 58 8.95 0.34 14.22
CA ASP A 58 9.88 -0.78 14.40
C ASP A 58 9.25 -2.14 14.06
N ASP A 59 7.93 -2.20 13.89
CA ASP A 59 7.17 -3.44 13.65
C ASP A 59 6.34 -3.32 12.37
N LEU A 60 6.99 -3.64 11.25
CA LEU A 60 6.39 -3.57 9.92
C LEU A 60 5.83 -4.95 9.54
N LEU A 61 4.49 -5.03 9.52
CA LEU A 61 3.77 -6.21 9.09
C LEU A 61 3.34 -6.06 7.63
N ARG A 62 3.55 -7.11 6.84
CA ARG A 62 3.07 -7.17 5.47
C ARG A 62 1.63 -7.63 5.42
N LEU A 63 0.84 -7.10 4.48
CA LEU A 63 -0.59 -7.36 4.37
C LEU A 63 -0.92 -8.79 3.91
N SER A 64 -0.05 -9.46 3.12
CA SER A 64 -0.35 -10.84 2.68
C SER A 64 -0.13 -11.89 3.78
N GLY A 65 0.52 -11.53 4.88
CA GLY A 65 0.82 -12.42 6.00
C GLY A 65 -0.38 -12.88 6.83
N THR A 66 -1.59 -12.35 6.59
CA THR A 66 -2.80 -12.61 7.41
C THR A 66 -4.10 -12.76 6.60
N TYR A 67 -4.08 -13.31 5.39
CA TYR A 67 -5.32 -13.80 4.78
C TYR A 67 -5.68 -15.19 5.35
N GLU A 68 -6.20 -15.24 6.58
CA GLU A 68 -6.98 -16.37 7.05
C GLU A 68 -8.31 -16.38 6.25
N PRO A 69 -8.62 -17.41 5.44
CA PRO A 69 -9.84 -17.49 4.65
C PRO A 69 -11.07 -17.81 5.52
N ALA A 70 -11.14 -17.25 6.73
CA ALA A 70 -12.17 -17.55 7.71
C ALA A 70 -13.40 -16.64 7.57
N LEU A 71 -13.95 -16.47 6.36
CA LEU A 71 -15.28 -15.86 6.14
C LEU A 71 -15.84 -16.03 4.72
N ALA A 72 -15.41 -17.06 3.99
CA ALA A 72 -16.13 -17.55 2.81
C ALA A 72 -16.94 -18.80 3.22
N ALA A 73 -18.07 -18.57 3.89
CA ALA A 73 -19.10 -19.58 4.16
C ALA A 73 -20.47 -19.03 3.78
#